data_AF-A0A3D1E8B1-F1
#
_entry.id   AF-A0A3D1E8B1-F1
#
_cell.length_a   1.000
_cell.length_b   1.000
_cell.length_c   1.000
_cell.angle_alpha   90.00
_cell.angle_beta   90.00
_cell.angle_gamma   90.00
#
_symmetry.space_group_name_H-M   'P 1'
#
loop_
_entity.id
_entity.type
_entity.pdbx_description
1 polymer ?
#
loop_
_entity_poly.entity_id
_entity_poly.type
_entity_poly.pdbx_seq_one_letter_code
_entity_poly.pdbx_strand_id
1 'polypeptide(L)'
;MAVGTSHLVLSTKAGAQFGWWALLPIAAANWLKYPFFEFGIRYTQVTGKSLLQGYLEKGKGFFNAYALVTLVSSITILSTLYTVT
;
A
#
# COMPACT_ATOMS: atom_id res chain seq x y z
N MET A 1 -6.60 6.58 -2.90
CA MET A 1 -6.85 7.32 -1.63
C MET A 1 -5.55 7.29 -0.83
N ALA A 2 -4.84 8.42 -0.77
CA ALA A 2 -3.44 8.44 -0.33
C ALA A 2 -3.21 8.92 1.11
N VAL A 3 -4.22 9.51 1.77
CA VAL A 3 -4.12 10.01 3.14
C VAL A 3 -5.44 9.73 3.87
N GLY A 4 -5.42 8.79 4.82
CA GLY A 4 -6.52 8.51 5.74
C GLY A 4 -6.26 9.09 7.13
N THR A 5 -7.24 9.04 8.03
CA THR A 5 -7.08 9.48 9.44
C THR A 5 -5.91 8.78 10.13
N SER A 6 -5.67 7.51 9.81
CA SER A 6 -4.52 6.71 10.26
C SER A 6 -3.19 7.36 9.90
N HIS A 7 -3.05 7.89 8.68
CA HIS A 7 -1.82 8.54 8.23
C HIS A 7 -1.56 9.83 9.01
N LEU A 8 -2.61 10.58 9.37
CA LEU A 8 -2.48 11.80 10.15
C LEU A 8 -2.01 11.50 11.58
N VAL A 9 -2.67 10.55 12.27
CA VAL A 9 -2.31 10.18 13.66
C VAL A 9 -0.94 9.51 13.72
N LEU A 10 -0.62 8.62 12.77
CA LEU A 10 0.69 7.95 12.73
C LEU A 10 1.81 8.91 12.37
N SER A 11 1.58 9.89 11.49
CA SER A 11 2.62 10.86 11.11
C SER A 11 2.99 11.79 12.26
N THR A 12 2.02 12.22 13.08
CA THR A 12 2.31 13.07 14.26
C THR A 12 3.02 12.27 15.35
N LYS A 13 2.60 11.02 15.60
CA LYS A 13 3.27 10.12 16.55
C LYS A 13 4.70 9.80 16.11
N ALA A 14 4.91 9.48 14.84
CA ALA A 14 6.25 9.23 14.29
C ALA A 14 7.14 10.49 14.36
N GLY A 15 6.59 11.68 14.09
CA GLY A 15 7.29 12.94 14.25
C GLY A 15 7.69 13.23 15.70
N ALA A 16 6.83 12.92 16.67
CA ALA A 16 7.14 13.09 18.10
C ALA A 16 8.18 12.07 18.60
N GLN A 17 8.16 10.83 18.11
CA GLN A 17 9.07 9.77 18.57
C GLN A 17 10.44 9.79 17.90
N PHE A 18 10.50 10.07 16.59
CA PHE A 18 11.72 9.97 15.78
C PHE A 18 12.21 11.31 15.22
N GLY A 19 11.44 12.39 15.38
CA GLY A 19 11.82 13.72 14.90
C GLY A 19 12.15 13.73 13.41
N TRP A 20 13.22 14.43 13.04
CA TRP A 20 13.70 14.54 11.66
C TRP A 20 14.16 13.21 11.05
N TRP A 21 14.51 12.22 11.87
CA TRP A 21 14.90 10.89 11.37
C TRP A 21 13.75 10.15 10.68
N ALA A 22 12.49 10.52 10.95
CA ALA A 22 11.33 9.96 10.26
C ALA A 22 11.29 10.31 8.76
N LEU A 23 11.98 11.37 8.31
CA LEU A 23 11.99 11.76 6.89
C LEU A 23 12.64 10.72 5.98
N LEU A 24 13.71 10.06 6.44
CA LEU A 24 14.41 9.04 5.66
C LEU A 24 13.52 7.84 5.29
N PRO A 25 12.85 7.15 6.25
CA PRO A 25 11.96 6.06 5.92
C PRO A 25 10.73 6.54 5.13
N ILE A 26 10.24 7.76 5.34
CA ILE A 26 9.13 8.32 4.54
C ILE A 26 9.56 8.51 3.09
N ALA A 27 10.72 9.12 2.84
CA ALA A 27 11.25 9.33 1.49
C ALA A 27 11.53 7.99 0.79
N ALA A 28 12.19 7.05 1.48
CA ALA A 28 12.46 5.72 0.96
C ALA A 28 11.17 4.96 0.62
N ALA A 29 10.15 5.03 1.49
CA ALA A 29 8.86 4.39 1.26
C ALA A 29 8.13 4.98 0.04
N ASN A 30 8.20 6.31 -0.17
CA ASN A 30 7.61 6.93 -1.35
C ASN A 30 8.34 6.55 -2.64
N TRP A 31 9.69 6.52 -2.61
CA TRP A 31 10.49 6.13 -3.76
C TRP A 31 10.25 4.67 -4.17
N LEU A 32 10.21 3.75 -3.20
CA LEU A 32 9.93 2.33 -3.46
C LEU A 32 8.51 2.12 -4.01
N LYS A 33 7.52 2.88 -3.51
CA LYS A 33 6.12 2.73 -3.93
C LYS A 33 5.83 3.31 -5.30
N TYR A 34 6.50 4.40 -5.67
CA TYR A 34 6.27 5.12 -6.91
C TYR A 34 6.19 4.23 -8.17
N PRO A 35 7.16 3.35 -8.47
CA PRO A 35 7.10 2.52 -9.67
C PRO A 35 5.85 1.64 -9.70
N PHE A 36 5.44 1.05 -8.58
CA PHE A 36 4.25 0.19 -8.52
C PHE A 36 2.96 0.97 -8.78
N PHE A 37 2.87 2.20 -8.28
CA PHE A 37 1.74 3.08 -8.58
C PHE A 37 1.70 3.50 -10.05
N GLU A 38 2.85 3.85 -10.61
CA GLU A 38 2.97 4.23 -12.03
C GLU A 38 2.59 3.07 -12.95
N PHE A 39 3.12 1.86 -12.70
CA PHE A 39 2.76 0.66 -13.44
C PHE A 39 1.27 0.33 -13.32
N GLY A 40 0.67 0.51 -12.14
CA GLY A 40 -0.75 0.30 -11.93
C GLY A 40 -1.61 1.17 -12.84
N ILE A 41 -1.32 2.48 -12.88
CA ILE A 41 -2.05 3.43 -13.74
C ILE A 41 -1.77 3.17 -15.23
N ARG A 42 -0.50 2.96 -15.58
CA ARG A 42 -0.10 2.71 -16.97
C ARG A 42 -0.74 1.43 -17.52
N TYR A 43 -0.82 0.37 -16.72
CA TYR A 43 -1.48 -0.88 -17.10
C TYR A 43 -2.97 -0.69 -17.36
N THR A 44 -3.69 0.00 -16.47
CA THR A 44 -5.13 0.24 -16.69
C THR A 44 -5.40 1.17 -17.86
N GLN A 45 -4.53 2.16 -18.11
CA GLN A 45 -4.63 3.07 -19.25
C GLN A 45 -4.41 2.39 -20.60
N VAL A 46 -3.43 1.48 -20.70
CA VAL A 46 -3.10 0.80 -21.97
C VAL A 46 -4.06 -0.36 -22.25
N THR A 47 -4.41 -1.13 -21.22
CA THR A 47 -5.17 -2.38 -21.39
C THR A 47 -6.68 -2.17 -21.26
N GLY A 48 -7.13 -1.05 -20.68
CA GLY A 48 -8.54 -0.78 -20.37
C GLY A 48 -9.15 -1.70 -19.31
N LYS A 49 -8.35 -2.60 -18.73
CA LYS A 49 -8.76 -3.61 -17.73
C LYS A 49 -8.22 -3.24 -16.36
N SER A 50 -8.93 -3.67 -15.32
CA SER A 50 -8.42 -3.53 -13.94
C SER A 50 -7.25 -4.49 -13.70
N LEU A 51 -6.38 -4.16 -12.74
CA LEU A 51 -5.27 -5.04 -12.34
C LEU A 51 -5.76 -6.44 -11.92
N LEU A 52 -6.93 -6.51 -11.27
CA LEU A 52 -7.57 -7.78 -10.88
C LEU A 52 -7.97 -8.62 -12.09
N GLN A 53 -8.55 -7.99 -13.11
CA GLN A 53 -8.87 -8.65 -14.38
C GLN A 53 -7.59 -9.15 -15.05
N GLY A 54 -6.52 -8.34 -15.04
CA GLY A 54 -5.20 -8.77 -15.50
C GLY A 54 -4.65 -10.00 -14.79
N TYR A 55 -4.79 -10.08 -13.46
CA TYR A 55 -4.40 -11.25 -12.69
C TYR A 55 -5.25 -12.48 -13.01
N LEU A 56 -6.56 -12.31 -13.22
CA LEU A 56 -7.46 -13.40 -13.61
C LEU A 56 -7.13 -13.96 -15.00
N GLU A 57 -6.82 -13.09 -15.98
CA GLU A 57 -6.44 -13.49 -17.33
C GLU A 57 -5.09 -14.21 -17.39
N LYS A 58 -4.16 -13.84 -16.50
CA LYS A 58 -2.85 -14.52 -16.38
C LYS A 58 -2.95 -15.88 -15.69
N GLY A 59 -4.05 -16.15 -14.99
CA GLY A 59 -4.38 -17.44 -14.39
C GLY A 59 -4.93 -17.35 -12.96
N LYS A 60 -5.82 -18.28 -12.60
CA LYS A 60 -6.48 -18.33 -11.28
C LYS A 60 -5.50 -18.36 -10.08
N GLY A 61 -4.28 -18.88 -10.29
CA GLY A 61 -3.24 -18.91 -9.26
C GLY A 61 -2.78 -17.51 -8.82
N PHE A 62 -2.62 -16.57 -9.77
CA PHE A 62 -2.18 -15.20 -9.44
C PHE A 62 -3.28 -14.41 -8.72
N PHE A 63 -4.54 -14.65 -9.09
CA PHE A 63 -5.68 -14.06 -8.39
C PHE A 63 -5.78 -14.56 -6.94
N ASN A 64 -5.64 -15.87 -6.71
CA ASN A 64 -5.65 -16.44 -5.35
C ASN A 64 -4.45 -15.97 -4.52
N ALA A 65 -3.27 -15.86 -5.12
CA ALA A 65 -2.09 -15.31 -4.43
C ALA A 65 -2.33 -13.84 -4.03
N TYR A 66 -2.89 -13.03 -4.92
CA TYR A 66 -3.30 -11.66 -4.59
C TYR A 66 -4.29 -11.63 -3.43
N ALA A 67 -5.34 -12.45 -3.49
CA ALA A 67 -6.36 -12.51 -2.44
C ALA A 67 -5.78 -12.89 -1.07
N LEU A 68 -4.86 -13.87 -1.03
CA LEU A 68 -4.18 -14.28 0.19
C LEU A 68 -3.31 -13.16 0.76
N VAL A 69 -2.50 -12.51 -0.08
CA VAL A 69 -1.65 -11.38 0.34
C VAL A 69 -2.50 -10.22 0.85
N THR A 70 -3.61 -9.90 0.18
CA THR A 70 -4.54 -8.85 0.64
C THR A 70 -5.17 -9.20 1.97
N LEU A 71 -5.55 -10.46 2.19
CA LEU A 71 -6.14 -10.91 3.45
C LEU A 71 -5.15 -10.78 4.62
N VAL A 72 -3.92 -11.27 4.44
CA VAL A 72 -2.86 -11.13 5.45
C VAL A 72 -2.55 -9.66 5.72
N SER A 73 -2.43 -8.85 4.66
CA SER A 73 -2.15 -7.41 4.79
C SER A 73 -3.24 -6.66 5.56
N SER A 74 -4.51 -7.04 5.35
CA SER A 74 -5.65 -6.41 6.03
C SER A 74 -5.59 -6.65 7.54
N ILE A 75 -5.17 -7.85 7.97
CA ILE A 75 -4.96 -8.17 9.40
C ILE A 75 -3.82 -7.33 9.98
N THR A 76 -2.70 -7.18 9.26
CA THR A 76 -1.56 -6.36 9.72
C THR A 76 -1.94 -4.89 9.88
N ILE A 77 -2.72 -4.34 8.94
CA ILE A 77 -3.20 -2.95 9.02
C ILE A 77 -4.10 -2.78 10.24
N LEU A 78 -5.06 -3.69 10.48
CA LEU A 78 -5.91 -3.65 11.67
C LEU A 78 -5.10 -3.73 12.97
N SER A 79 -4.15 -4.65 13.05
CA SER A 79 -3.25 -4.78 14.22
C SER A 79 -2.48 -3.48 14.49
N THR A 80 -1.99 -2.81 13.44
CA THR A 80 -1.31 -1.52 13.56
C THR A 80 -2.25 -0.45 14.10
N LEU A 81 -3.48 -0.38 13.59
CA LEU A 81 -4.50 0.57 14.05
C LEU A 81 -4.86 0.37 15.54
N TYR A 82 -5.02 -0.87 15.98
CA TYR A 82 -5.30 -1.20 17.38
C TYR A 82 -4.14 -0.90 18.33
N THR A 83 -2.89 -0.92 17.85
CA THR A 83 -1.71 -0.59 18.67
C THR A 83 -1.56 0.92 18.88
N VAL A 84 -2.20 1.74 18.05
CA VAL A 84 -2.12 3.21 18.12
C VAL A 84 -3.39 3.89 18.62
N THR A 85 -4.46 3.14 18.84
CA THR A 85 -5.68 3.57 19.54
C THR A 85 -5.60 3.14 20.99
#